data_AF-A0A414BH00-F1
#
_entry.id   AF-A0A414BH00-F1
#
_cell.length_a   1.000
_cell.length_b   1.000
_cell.length_c   1.000
_cell.angle_alpha   90.00
_cell.angle_beta   90.00
_cell.angle_gamma   90.00
#
_symmetry.space_group_name_H-M   'P 1'
#
loop_
_entity.id
_entity.type
_entity.pdbx_description
1 polymer ?
#
loop_
_entity_poly.entity_id
_entity_poly.type
_entity_poly.pdbx_seq_one_letter_code
_entity_poly.pdbx_strand_id
1 'polypeptide(L)'
;MKVFTHYTNLGSKGDGIRWRTILKFGNSWEVKGSVVMKNPGAANFKRPDHAAINTPEELKQLSFFDDGKLRADWYEFSSDPTMECIGRLFSEYYATKGEKLEGVIQIFNLFYLREANLTTALNKVSQLEIANMVDYDIQHLSFPVYLGFADLAWHKTYEVTARQFFNAAKELGALYLNDDFKKNTFIHPLYLMMYGKNKEKCIRAKYQFFQNTLIPVVPKELIEATTASIVKINNSAIMMKITAALNEQLSLVKGEEKNHRYIFDDLIELTVTDKEQGFVGFRHLKKGKSYYNYTYQEAPNEYLYREILSDYGFDTEKAIGNNLWLARKAFKEYGLNEQDVIRNILEELMNLHNHLMSPLAKEDSI
;
A
#
# COMPACT_ATOMS: atom_id res chain seq x y z
N MET A 1 11.57 15.64 2.39
CA MET A 1 11.75 14.79 1.20
C MET A 1 11.23 15.56 -0.01
N LYS A 2 11.93 15.52 -1.15
CA LYS A 2 11.37 15.96 -2.45
C LYS A 2 10.99 14.71 -3.26
N VAL A 3 9.89 14.78 -4.01
CA VAL A 3 9.42 13.67 -4.85
C VAL A 3 9.46 14.13 -6.29
N PHE A 4 10.31 13.50 -7.10
CA PHE A 4 10.33 13.75 -8.55
C PHE A 4 9.82 12.52 -9.27
N THR A 5 9.02 12.71 -10.29
CA THR A 5 8.45 11.61 -11.08
C THR A 5 8.61 11.91 -12.56
N HIS A 6 9.11 10.92 -13.30
CA HIS A 6 9.08 10.92 -14.75
C HIS A 6 7.64 10.60 -15.16
N TYR A 7 6.96 11.61 -15.70
CA TYR A 7 5.53 11.57 -15.97
C TYR A 7 5.21 11.97 -17.41
N THR A 8 4.52 11.08 -18.12
CA THR A 8 3.97 11.37 -19.45
C THR A 8 2.47 11.61 -19.32
N ASN A 9 2.01 12.80 -19.67
CA ASN A 9 0.59 13.09 -19.67
C ASN A 9 -0.09 12.37 -20.85
N LEU A 10 -1.19 11.65 -20.58
CA LEU A 10 -1.98 10.94 -21.59
C LEU A 10 -3.29 11.66 -21.95
N GLY A 11 -3.63 12.78 -21.30
CA GLY A 11 -4.84 13.53 -21.63
C GLY A 11 -5.15 14.71 -20.71
N SER A 12 -6.36 15.26 -20.81
CA SER A 12 -6.78 16.46 -20.09
C SER A 12 -7.28 16.21 -18.66
N LYS A 13 -7.47 14.96 -18.25
CA LYS A 13 -8.06 14.58 -16.94
C LYS A 13 -7.05 14.18 -15.85
N GLY A 14 -5.76 14.37 -16.09
CA GLY A 14 -4.72 13.99 -15.10
C GLY A 14 -4.35 12.51 -15.11
N ASP A 15 -4.86 11.74 -16.06
CA ASP A 15 -4.37 10.41 -16.44
C ASP A 15 -2.97 10.55 -17.07
N GLY A 16 -2.04 9.69 -16.67
CA GLY A 16 -0.72 9.67 -17.28
C GLY A 16 0.16 8.54 -16.80
N ILE A 17 1.28 8.35 -17.46
CA ILE A 17 2.23 7.29 -17.19
C ILE A 17 3.25 7.82 -16.19
N ARG A 18 3.30 7.23 -15.00
CA ARG A 18 4.38 7.40 -14.05
C ARG A 18 5.36 6.26 -14.18
N TRP A 19 6.41 6.53 -14.93
CA TRP A 19 7.45 5.53 -15.16
C TRP A 19 8.27 5.30 -13.90
N ARG A 20 8.98 6.34 -13.43
CA ARG A 20 9.89 6.28 -12.29
C ARG A 20 9.59 7.38 -11.31
N THR A 21 9.60 7.07 -10.02
CA THR A 21 9.53 8.08 -8.96
C THR A 21 10.80 8.01 -8.12
N ILE A 22 11.37 9.16 -7.80
CA ILE A 22 12.54 9.27 -6.94
C ILE A 22 12.20 10.08 -5.70
N LEU A 23 12.58 9.56 -4.54
CA LEU A 23 12.46 10.23 -3.26
C LEU A 23 13.84 10.76 -2.86
N LYS A 24 14.00 12.09 -2.86
CA LYS A 24 15.25 12.74 -2.51
C LYS A 24 15.24 13.20 -1.04
N PHE A 25 16.27 12.81 -0.31
CA PHE A 25 16.52 13.13 1.09
C PHE A 25 17.83 13.92 1.21
N GLY A 26 17.82 15.03 1.95
CA GLY A 26 18.99 15.91 2.06
C GLY A 26 19.43 16.50 0.72
N ASN A 27 20.72 16.78 0.59
CA ASN A 27 21.28 17.47 -0.58
C ASN A 27 21.93 16.53 -1.59
N SER A 28 22.34 15.32 -1.19
CA SER A 28 22.91 14.32 -2.09
C SER A 28 21.93 13.82 -3.16
N TRP A 29 22.50 13.40 -4.31
CA TRP A 29 21.84 12.70 -5.42
C TRP A 29 22.32 11.25 -5.56
N GLU A 30 23.21 10.79 -4.68
CA GLU A 30 23.66 9.40 -4.63
C GLU A 30 22.46 8.47 -4.44
N VAL A 31 22.42 7.37 -5.21
CA VAL A 31 21.38 6.36 -5.05
C VAL A 31 21.63 5.56 -3.78
N LYS A 32 20.65 5.57 -2.88
CA LYS A 32 20.65 4.91 -1.56
C LYS A 32 19.76 3.65 -1.52
N GLY A 33 19.29 3.21 -2.68
CA GLY A 33 18.58 1.95 -2.84
C GLY A 33 17.29 2.07 -3.65
N SER A 34 16.55 0.98 -3.69
CA SER A 34 15.40 0.81 -4.58
C SER A 34 14.21 0.16 -3.89
N VAL A 35 13.02 0.53 -4.33
CA VAL A 35 11.75 -0.10 -3.94
C VAL A 35 10.99 -0.47 -5.19
N VAL A 36 10.42 -1.67 -5.23
CA VAL A 36 9.51 -2.09 -6.30
C VAL A 36 8.09 -2.17 -5.72
N MET A 37 7.19 -1.36 -6.24
CA MET A 37 5.82 -1.17 -5.78
C MET A 37 4.81 -1.74 -6.78
N LYS A 38 3.54 -1.85 -6.36
CA LYS A 38 2.46 -2.36 -7.22
C LYS A 38 2.16 -1.42 -8.39
N ASN A 39 1.67 -0.23 -8.11
CA ASN A 39 1.27 0.79 -9.07
C ASN A 39 1.58 2.20 -8.52
N PRO A 40 1.65 3.21 -9.39
CA PRO A 40 1.72 4.60 -9.00
C PRO A 40 0.38 5.01 -8.38
N GLY A 41 0.39 5.34 -7.09
CA GLY A 41 -0.80 5.81 -6.37
C GLY A 41 -1.32 7.18 -6.85
N ALA A 42 -2.32 7.71 -6.16
CA ALA A 42 -3.04 8.92 -6.56
C ALA A 42 -2.32 10.26 -6.26
N ALA A 43 -1.09 10.25 -5.73
CA ALA A 43 -0.37 11.45 -5.29
C ALA A 43 -0.49 12.62 -6.30
N ASN A 44 -0.73 13.85 -5.85
CA ASN A 44 -0.93 14.97 -6.76
C ASN A 44 0.37 15.69 -7.10
N PHE A 45 0.39 16.40 -8.23
CA PHE A 45 1.45 17.36 -8.52
C PHE A 45 1.60 18.32 -7.34
N LYS A 46 2.83 18.72 -7.04
CA LYS A 46 3.07 19.66 -5.94
C LYS A 46 2.65 21.07 -6.32
N ARG A 47 2.82 21.44 -7.60
CA ARG A 47 2.45 22.76 -8.11
C ARG A 47 1.08 22.70 -8.78
N PRO A 48 0.16 23.64 -8.50
CA PRO A 48 -1.17 23.68 -9.13
C PRO A 48 -1.14 23.86 -10.65
N ASP A 49 -0.07 24.47 -11.18
CA ASP A 49 0.13 24.68 -12.62
C ASP A 49 0.59 23.42 -13.37
N HIS A 50 0.85 22.32 -12.64
CA HIS A 50 1.37 21.07 -13.16
C HIS A 50 2.61 21.27 -14.04
N ALA A 51 3.44 22.27 -13.75
CA ALA A 51 4.62 22.57 -14.57
C ALA A 51 5.73 21.53 -14.36
N ALA A 52 6.34 21.10 -15.48
CA ALA A 52 7.54 20.28 -15.46
C ALA A 52 8.73 21.03 -14.84
N ILE A 53 9.68 20.27 -14.29
CA ILE A 53 10.97 20.79 -13.83
C ILE A 53 11.70 21.39 -15.03
N ASN A 54 12.11 22.65 -14.92
CA ASN A 54 12.77 23.40 -15.98
C ASN A 54 14.09 24.06 -15.53
N THR A 55 14.47 23.91 -14.26
CA THR A 55 15.74 24.44 -13.75
C THR A 55 16.91 23.59 -14.27
N PRO A 56 17.89 24.18 -14.98
CA PRO A 56 19.00 23.43 -15.59
C PRO A 56 19.77 22.53 -14.62
N GLU A 57 19.96 22.98 -13.37
CA GLU A 57 20.69 22.26 -12.34
C GLU A 57 19.95 20.97 -11.92
N GLU A 58 18.64 21.06 -11.68
CA GLU A 58 17.85 19.87 -11.33
C GLU A 58 17.71 18.94 -12.53
N LEU A 59 17.48 19.45 -13.74
CA LEU A 59 17.41 18.64 -14.96
C LEU A 59 18.70 17.87 -15.23
N LYS A 60 19.87 18.49 -15.00
CA LYS A 60 21.16 17.81 -15.13
C LYS A 60 21.26 16.63 -14.16
N GLN A 61 20.82 16.80 -12.92
CA GLN A 61 20.84 15.70 -11.93
C GLN A 61 19.82 14.61 -12.28
N LEU A 62 18.63 15.00 -12.72
CA LEU A 62 17.57 14.07 -13.12
C LEU A 62 17.95 13.25 -14.35
N SER A 63 18.76 13.81 -15.27
CA SER A 63 19.24 13.10 -16.44
C SER A 63 20.03 11.83 -16.12
N PHE A 64 20.66 11.75 -14.93
CA PHE A 64 21.32 10.53 -14.46
C PHE A 64 20.37 9.34 -14.36
N PHE A 65 19.08 9.58 -14.17
CA PHE A 65 18.05 8.56 -14.07
C PHE A 65 17.43 8.20 -15.44
N ASP A 66 17.86 8.85 -16.52
CA ASP A 66 17.36 8.70 -17.90
C ASP A 66 18.50 8.52 -18.93
N ASP A 67 19.51 7.70 -18.63
CA ASP A 67 20.69 7.47 -19.51
C ASP A 67 21.42 8.77 -19.91
N GLY A 68 21.41 9.80 -19.06
CA GLY A 68 21.99 11.11 -19.36
C GLY A 68 21.18 11.97 -20.32
N LYS A 69 19.95 11.57 -20.68
CA LYS A 69 19.07 12.38 -21.53
C LYS A 69 18.42 13.50 -20.71
N LEU A 70 18.56 14.73 -21.19
CA LEU A 70 17.82 15.86 -20.63
C LEU A 70 16.39 15.82 -21.17
N ARG A 71 15.44 15.46 -20.31
CA ARG A 71 14.02 15.37 -20.66
C ARG A 71 13.21 16.36 -19.83
N ALA A 72 12.21 16.97 -20.47
CA ALA A 72 11.29 17.93 -19.84
C ALA A 72 10.01 17.25 -19.32
N ASP A 73 10.07 15.96 -18.99
CA ASP A 73 8.98 15.11 -18.50
C ASP A 73 9.15 14.72 -17.02
N TRP A 74 10.03 15.41 -16.29
CA TRP A 74 10.10 15.32 -14.83
C TRP A 74 9.22 16.36 -14.16
N TYR A 75 8.51 15.94 -13.12
CA TYR A 75 7.62 16.79 -12.34
C TYR A 75 7.85 16.57 -10.85
N GLU A 76 7.63 17.61 -10.04
CA GLU A 76 7.58 17.47 -8.58
C GLU A 76 6.18 17.09 -8.13
N PHE A 77 6.07 15.98 -7.40
CA PHE A 77 4.82 15.51 -6.79
C PHE A 77 4.82 15.80 -5.29
N SER A 78 3.62 15.86 -4.72
CA SER A 78 3.45 15.80 -3.26
C SER A 78 3.72 14.38 -2.77
N SER A 79 4.28 14.24 -1.58
CA SER A 79 4.41 12.91 -0.96
C SER A 79 3.05 12.38 -0.50
N ASP A 80 2.89 11.06 -0.56
CA ASP A 80 1.75 10.35 -0.01
C ASP A 80 2.18 9.49 1.21
N PRO A 81 1.24 8.90 1.98
CA PRO A 81 1.57 8.09 3.14
C PRO A 81 2.50 6.90 2.83
N THR A 82 2.44 6.33 1.63
CA THR A 82 3.30 5.22 1.21
C THR A 82 4.73 5.69 0.99
N MET A 83 4.93 6.83 0.34
CA MET A 83 6.25 7.44 0.14
C MET A 83 6.89 7.82 1.48
N GLU A 84 6.11 8.35 2.43
CA GLU A 84 6.58 8.62 3.79
C GLU A 84 6.94 7.33 4.56
N CYS A 85 6.19 6.25 4.36
CA CYS A 85 6.54 4.92 4.88
C CYS A 85 7.86 4.40 4.30
N ILE A 86 8.09 4.56 2.99
CA ILE A 86 9.34 4.20 2.33
C ILE A 86 10.50 5.02 2.92
N GLY A 87 10.33 6.35 3.04
CA GLY A 87 11.33 7.22 3.64
C GLY A 87 11.71 6.79 5.06
N ARG A 88 10.73 6.43 5.90
CA ARG A 88 10.98 5.89 7.24
C ARG A 88 11.70 4.55 7.21
N LEU A 89 11.29 3.62 6.34
CA LEU A 89 11.92 2.29 6.21
C LEU A 89 13.41 2.42 5.91
N PHE A 90 13.78 3.25 4.94
CA PHE A 90 15.18 3.47 4.57
C PHE A 90 15.93 4.31 5.62
N SER A 91 15.27 5.27 6.27
CA SER A 91 15.88 6.01 7.37
C SER A 91 16.27 5.09 8.52
N GLU A 92 15.39 4.17 8.91
CA GLU A 92 15.69 3.15 9.91
C GLU A 92 16.79 2.19 9.44
N TYR A 93 16.77 1.74 8.18
CA TYR A 93 17.82 0.91 7.59
C TYR A 93 19.21 1.56 7.73
N TYR A 94 19.36 2.81 7.30
CA TYR A 94 20.64 3.52 7.38
C TYR A 94 21.04 3.83 8.82
N ALA A 95 20.09 4.09 9.71
CA ALA A 95 20.36 4.27 11.13
C ALA A 95 20.98 3.01 11.75
N THR A 96 20.62 1.80 11.30
CA THR A 96 21.27 0.56 11.79
C THR A 96 22.75 0.46 11.42
N LYS A 97 23.20 1.25 10.43
CA LYS A 97 24.59 1.39 10.00
C LYS A 97 25.31 2.61 10.61
N GLY A 98 24.63 3.35 11.47
CA GLY A 98 25.15 4.62 12.00
C GLY A 98 25.12 5.78 11.01
N GLU A 99 24.36 5.67 9.91
CA GLU A 99 24.25 6.66 8.86
C GLU A 99 22.89 7.38 8.90
N LYS A 100 22.84 8.61 8.36
CA LYS A 100 21.58 9.29 8.06
C LYS A 100 21.18 9.01 6.62
N LEU A 101 19.88 8.94 6.34
CA LEU A 101 19.39 8.86 4.96
C LEU A 101 19.60 10.21 4.26
N GLU A 102 20.64 10.26 3.41
CA GLU A 102 20.97 11.40 2.55
C GLU A 102 21.31 10.89 1.14
N GLY A 103 20.46 11.23 0.16
CA GLY A 103 20.51 10.71 -1.21
C GLY A 103 19.14 10.39 -1.78
N VAL A 104 19.08 9.46 -2.73
CA VAL A 104 17.90 9.14 -3.53
C VAL A 104 17.46 7.70 -3.34
N ILE A 105 16.18 7.49 -3.04
CA ILE A 105 15.52 6.18 -3.15
C ILE A 105 14.72 6.15 -4.44
N GLN A 106 14.96 5.12 -5.26
CA GLN A 106 14.23 4.91 -6.52
C GLN A 106 13.02 4.02 -6.29
N ILE A 107 11.85 4.46 -6.74
CA ILE A 107 10.61 3.68 -6.76
C ILE A 107 10.32 3.25 -8.20
N PHE A 108 10.29 1.94 -8.39
CA PHE A 108 9.85 1.25 -9.58
C PHE A 108 8.45 0.69 -9.35
N ASN A 109 7.68 0.48 -10.42
CA ASN A 109 6.35 -0.09 -10.33
C ASN A 109 6.23 -1.33 -11.23
N LEU A 110 5.41 -2.30 -10.84
CA LEU A 110 5.06 -3.41 -11.75
C LEU A 110 4.20 -2.95 -12.94
N PHE A 111 3.66 -1.74 -12.84
CA PHE A 111 2.75 -1.17 -13.80
C PHE A 111 2.81 0.37 -13.73
N TYR A 112 2.66 1.08 -14.85
CA TYR A 112 3.07 2.50 -14.93
C TYR A 112 1.95 3.52 -15.05
N LEU A 113 0.70 3.11 -15.25
CA LEU A 113 -0.40 4.07 -15.36
C LEU A 113 -0.73 4.62 -13.96
N ARG A 114 -0.81 5.95 -13.86
CA ARG A 114 -1.30 6.69 -12.68
C ARG A 114 -2.79 6.44 -12.55
N GLU A 115 -3.14 5.35 -11.91
CA GLU A 115 -4.51 4.94 -11.66
C GLU A 115 -4.50 4.13 -10.36
N ALA A 116 -5.25 4.60 -9.36
CA ALA A 116 -5.29 3.97 -8.05
C ALA A 116 -6.09 2.67 -8.08
N ASN A 117 -7.05 2.57 -8.99
CA ASN A 117 -7.88 1.39 -9.20
C ASN A 117 -7.19 0.43 -10.19
N LEU A 118 -6.61 -0.67 -9.73
CA LEU A 118 -5.91 -1.62 -10.60
C LEU A 118 -6.78 -2.17 -11.73
N THR A 119 -8.10 -2.33 -11.53
CA THR A 119 -9.01 -2.83 -12.57
C THR A 119 -9.23 -1.79 -13.66
N THR A 120 -9.48 -0.53 -13.29
CA THR A 120 -9.51 0.59 -14.24
C THR A 120 -8.16 0.68 -14.95
N ALA A 121 -7.07 0.52 -14.21
CA ALA A 121 -5.72 0.62 -14.75
C ALA A 121 -5.45 -0.46 -15.80
N LEU A 122 -5.79 -1.71 -15.47
CA LEU A 122 -5.70 -2.86 -16.35
C LEU A 122 -6.51 -2.67 -17.64
N ASN A 123 -7.73 -2.14 -17.52
CA ASN A 123 -8.58 -1.85 -18.68
C ASN A 123 -7.98 -0.75 -19.56
N LYS A 124 -7.54 0.37 -18.97
CA LYS A 124 -6.91 1.50 -19.68
C LYS A 124 -5.63 1.07 -20.41
N VAL A 125 -4.82 0.19 -19.81
CA VAL A 125 -3.55 -0.26 -20.42
C VAL A 125 -3.73 -1.27 -21.54
N SER A 126 -4.83 -2.03 -21.55
CA SER A 126 -5.17 -2.85 -22.72
C SER A 126 -5.47 -1.99 -23.97
N GLN A 127 -5.78 -0.71 -23.79
CA GLN A 127 -6.15 0.25 -24.85
C GLN A 127 -5.00 1.19 -25.23
N LEU A 128 -3.90 1.20 -24.47
CA LEU A 128 -2.77 2.11 -24.66
C LEU A 128 -1.51 1.28 -24.94
N GLU A 129 -0.81 1.54 -26.05
CA GLU A 129 0.53 1.00 -26.30
C GLU A 129 1.55 1.66 -25.37
N ILE A 130 1.49 1.34 -24.07
CA ILE A 130 2.46 1.82 -23.09
C ILE A 130 3.74 1.01 -23.28
N ALA A 131 4.82 1.70 -23.65
CA ALA A 131 6.14 1.11 -23.72
C ALA A 131 6.49 0.46 -22.37
N ASN A 132 6.78 -0.85 -22.41
CA ASN A 132 7.19 -1.60 -21.23
C ASN A 132 8.64 -1.21 -20.87
N MET A 133 8.82 -0.66 -19.68
CA MET A 133 10.14 -0.19 -19.20
C MET A 133 10.79 -1.16 -18.21
N VAL A 134 10.24 -2.36 -18.03
CA VAL A 134 10.67 -3.33 -17.01
C VAL A 134 12.14 -3.70 -17.16
N ASP A 135 12.63 -3.95 -18.37
CA ASP A 135 14.04 -4.31 -18.59
C ASP A 135 14.98 -3.19 -18.16
N TYR A 136 14.61 -1.94 -18.45
CA TYR A 136 15.37 -0.77 -18.00
C TYR A 136 15.34 -0.64 -16.48
N ASP A 137 14.17 -0.79 -15.86
CA ASP A 137 14.02 -0.68 -14.41
C ASP A 137 14.79 -1.77 -13.66
N ILE A 138 14.82 -3.00 -14.20
CA ILE A 138 15.62 -4.11 -13.68
C ILE A 138 17.12 -3.77 -13.68
N GLN A 139 17.63 -3.21 -14.79
CA GLN A 139 19.04 -2.83 -14.92
C GLN A 139 19.44 -1.69 -13.99
N HIS A 140 18.48 -0.89 -13.52
CA HIS A 140 18.70 0.27 -12.67
C HIS A 140 18.37 0.04 -11.18
N LEU A 141 18.00 -1.18 -10.80
CA LEU A 141 17.87 -1.56 -9.40
C LEU A 141 19.20 -1.32 -8.67
N SER A 142 19.10 -0.81 -7.45
CA SER A 142 20.26 -0.52 -6.61
C SER A 142 20.03 -1.06 -5.20
N PHE A 143 21.04 -1.75 -4.66
CA PHE A 143 21.00 -2.27 -3.31
C PHE A 143 21.03 -1.12 -2.27
N PRO A 144 20.29 -1.21 -1.14
CA PRO A 144 19.33 -2.27 -0.79
C PRO A 144 18.03 -2.18 -1.58
N VAL A 145 17.41 -3.34 -1.86
CA VAL A 145 16.15 -3.45 -2.61
C VAL A 145 15.03 -3.93 -1.70
N TYR A 146 13.92 -3.19 -1.61
CA TYR A 146 12.69 -3.64 -0.95
C TYR A 146 11.60 -3.97 -1.98
N LEU A 147 11.02 -5.17 -1.88
CA LEU A 147 9.94 -5.61 -2.76
C LEU A 147 8.58 -5.45 -2.04
N GLY A 148 7.77 -4.50 -2.49
CA GLY A 148 6.58 -4.01 -1.79
C GLY A 148 5.28 -4.14 -2.58
N PHE A 149 5.22 -5.00 -3.60
CA PHE A 149 4.11 -5.06 -4.55
C PHE A 149 2.90 -5.93 -4.14
N ALA A 150 2.81 -6.38 -2.87
CA ALA A 150 1.61 -7.03 -2.33
C ALA A 150 1.14 -8.24 -3.14
N ASP A 151 -0.18 -8.47 -3.17
CA ASP A 151 -0.81 -9.57 -3.87
C ASP A 151 -0.70 -9.46 -5.40
N LEU A 152 -0.22 -8.33 -5.93
CA LEU A 152 0.02 -8.17 -7.37
C LEU A 152 1.05 -9.17 -7.89
N ALA A 153 1.93 -9.68 -7.01
CA ALA A 153 2.85 -10.78 -7.27
C ALA A 153 2.19 -12.04 -7.85
N TRP A 154 0.90 -12.25 -7.53
CA TRP A 154 0.15 -13.45 -7.89
C TRP A 154 -0.87 -13.19 -9.00
N HIS A 155 -0.93 -11.97 -9.51
CA HIS A 155 -1.81 -11.63 -10.61
C HIS A 155 -1.30 -12.27 -11.90
N LYS A 156 -2.17 -12.93 -12.67
CA LYS A 156 -1.80 -13.69 -13.89
C LYS A 156 -0.97 -12.86 -14.87
N THR A 157 -1.29 -11.57 -15.00
CA THR A 157 -0.58 -10.64 -15.91
C THR A 157 0.77 -10.19 -15.37
N TYR A 158 0.91 -9.99 -14.05
CA TYR A 158 2.07 -9.31 -13.45
C TYR A 158 3.01 -10.24 -12.71
N GLU A 159 2.64 -11.51 -12.49
CA GLU A 159 3.51 -12.50 -11.85
C GLU A 159 4.87 -12.58 -12.56
N VAL A 160 4.87 -12.56 -13.90
CA VAL A 160 6.11 -12.63 -14.70
C VAL A 160 7.02 -11.45 -14.37
N THR A 161 6.50 -10.22 -14.42
CA THR A 161 7.23 -9.00 -14.09
C THR A 161 7.70 -8.98 -12.64
N ALA A 162 6.83 -9.34 -11.69
CA ALA A 162 7.18 -9.44 -10.27
C ALA A 162 8.33 -10.44 -10.04
N ARG A 163 8.32 -11.58 -10.74
CA ARG A 163 9.39 -12.58 -10.70
C ARG A 163 10.68 -12.06 -11.29
N GLN A 164 10.64 -11.28 -12.36
CA GLN A 164 11.84 -10.65 -12.94
C GLN A 164 12.49 -9.69 -11.93
N PHE A 165 11.70 -8.81 -11.29
CA PHE A 165 12.21 -7.93 -10.23
C PHE A 165 12.75 -8.69 -9.02
N PHE A 166 12.09 -9.77 -8.60
CA PHE A 166 12.57 -10.62 -7.50
C PHE A 166 13.93 -11.26 -7.83
N ASN A 167 14.07 -11.83 -9.04
CA ASN A 167 15.32 -12.43 -9.47
C ASN A 167 16.45 -11.40 -9.58
N ALA A 168 16.17 -10.24 -10.16
CA ALA A 168 17.15 -9.16 -10.29
C ALA A 168 17.59 -8.61 -8.91
N ALA A 169 16.65 -8.44 -7.97
CA ALA A 169 16.99 -8.06 -6.60
C ALA A 169 17.90 -9.10 -5.93
N LYS A 170 17.63 -10.39 -6.16
CA LYS A 170 18.45 -11.49 -5.66
C LYS A 170 19.85 -11.52 -6.28
N GLU A 171 19.98 -11.23 -7.58
CA GLU A 171 21.28 -11.09 -8.27
C GLU A 171 22.11 -9.94 -7.70
N LEU A 172 21.46 -8.86 -7.23
CA LEU A 172 22.10 -7.77 -6.48
C LEU A 172 22.46 -8.12 -5.03
N GLY A 173 22.17 -9.35 -4.59
CA GLY A 173 22.44 -9.83 -3.23
C GLY A 173 21.37 -9.44 -2.21
N ALA A 174 20.21 -8.94 -2.63
CA ALA A 174 19.10 -8.68 -1.72
C ALA A 174 18.41 -9.99 -1.31
N LEU A 175 18.28 -10.21 0.00
CA LEU A 175 17.51 -11.30 0.57
C LEU A 175 16.14 -10.79 1.00
N TYR A 176 15.08 -11.39 0.46
CA TYR A 176 13.71 -10.98 0.73
C TYR A 176 12.90 -12.15 1.25
N LEU A 177 12.51 -12.12 2.53
CA LEU A 177 11.71 -13.07 3.33
C LEU A 177 11.97 -14.58 3.12
N ASN A 178 11.83 -15.09 1.89
CA ASN A 178 12.15 -16.44 1.44
C ASN A 178 12.89 -16.45 0.09
N ASP A 179 13.81 -17.39 -0.12
CA ASP A 179 14.52 -17.55 -1.41
C ASP A 179 13.63 -18.05 -2.56
N ASP A 180 12.52 -18.69 -2.24
CA ASP A 180 11.53 -19.15 -3.21
C ASP A 180 10.45 -18.09 -3.39
N PHE A 181 10.35 -17.53 -4.60
CA PHE A 181 9.33 -16.56 -4.97
C PHE A 181 7.94 -16.96 -4.50
N LYS A 182 7.54 -18.23 -4.67
CA LYS A 182 6.17 -18.71 -4.36
C LYS A 182 5.88 -18.81 -2.86
N LYS A 183 6.90 -18.75 -2.01
CA LYS A 183 6.78 -18.79 -0.54
C LYS A 183 6.83 -17.41 0.11
N ASN A 184 7.01 -16.35 -0.68
CA ASN A 184 7.06 -15.00 -0.16
C ASN A 184 5.68 -14.43 0.11
N THR A 185 5.60 -13.47 1.03
CA THR A 185 4.44 -12.59 1.18
C THR A 185 4.96 -11.17 0.97
N PHE A 186 4.81 -10.62 -0.23
CA PHE A 186 5.40 -9.33 -0.58
C PHE A 186 4.73 -8.20 0.20
N ILE A 187 5.26 -7.79 1.34
CA ILE A 187 4.56 -6.88 2.25
C ILE A 187 4.63 -5.45 1.72
N HIS A 188 3.48 -4.79 1.57
CA HIS A 188 3.43 -3.39 1.15
C HIS A 188 4.04 -2.45 2.23
N PRO A 189 4.87 -1.44 1.87
CA PRO A 189 5.48 -0.52 2.84
C PRO A 189 4.50 0.20 3.75
N LEU A 190 3.32 0.58 3.25
CA LEU A 190 2.28 1.22 4.06
C LEU A 190 1.87 0.32 5.22
N TYR A 191 1.59 -0.95 4.93
CA TYR A 191 1.28 -1.92 5.97
C TYR A 191 2.49 -2.21 6.86
N LEU A 192 3.67 -2.44 6.28
CA LEU A 192 4.89 -2.74 7.04
C LEU A 192 5.21 -1.68 8.09
N MET A 193 5.10 -0.41 7.72
CA MET A 193 5.57 0.72 8.53
C MET A 193 4.47 1.45 9.31
N MET A 194 3.20 1.26 8.96
CA MET A 194 2.08 1.93 9.61
C MET A 194 1.13 0.93 10.28
N TYR A 195 0.33 0.22 9.50
CA TYR A 195 -0.82 -0.54 10.01
C TYR A 195 -0.45 -1.91 10.61
N GLY A 196 0.60 -2.52 10.08
CA GLY A 196 1.15 -3.81 10.53
C GLY A 196 2.41 -3.67 11.36
N LYS A 197 2.87 -2.44 11.68
CA LYS A 197 4.20 -2.19 12.29
C LYS A 197 4.48 -2.97 13.59
N ASN A 198 3.42 -3.32 14.31
CA ASN A 198 3.48 -4.08 15.57
C ASN A 198 3.14 -5.56 15.38
N LYS A 199 3.05 -6.08 14.15
CA LYS A 199 2.84 -7.51 13.92
C LYS A 199 4.19 -8.20 13.83
N GLU A 200 4.31 -9.35 14.48
CA GLU A 200 5.55 -10.15 14.43
C GLU A 200 6.04 -10.36 12.99
N LYS A 201 5.13 -10.69 12.04
CA LYS A 201 5.48 -10.86 10.62
C LYS A 201 6.12 -9.60 10.02
N CYS A 202 5.61 -8.41 10.35
CA CYS A 202 6.12 -7.14 9.84
C CYS A 202 7.42 -6.73 10.56
N ILE A 203 7.50 -6.95 11.86
CA ILE A 203 8.74 -6.73 12.64
C ILE A 203 9.85 -7.61 12.05
N ARG A 204 9.60 -8.91 11.86
CA ARG A 204 10.56 -9.83 11.24
C ARG A 204 10.94 -9.38 9.83
N ALA A 205 9.97 -9.04 8.99
CA ALA A 205 10.24 -8.56 7.63
C ALA A 205 11.11 -7.29 7.61
N LYS A 206 10.87 -6.32 8.51
CA LYS A 206 11.74 -5.14 8.65
C LYS A 206 13.17 -5.52 9.01
N TYR A 207 13.34 -6.39 10.00
CA TYR A 207 14.67 -6.83 10.42
C TYR A 207 15.38 -7.68 9.37
N GLN A 208 14.66 -8.47 8.56
CA GLN A 208 15.23 -9.17 7.40
C GLN A 208 15.80 -8.19 6.39
N PHE A 209 15.07 -7.10 6.11
CA PHE A 209 15.55 -6.04 5.23
C PHE A 209 16.76 -5.30 5.82
N PHE A 210 16.72 -4.95 7.11
CA PHE A 210 17.82 -4.23 7.78
C PHE A 210 19.12 -5.04 7.84
N GLN A 211 19.00 -6.34 8.13
CA GLN A 211 20.15 -7.24 8.29
C GLN A 211 20.52 -7.96 7.00
N ASN A 212 19.72 -7.81 5.93
CA ASN A 212 19.82 -8.56 4.68
C ASN A 212 20.04 -10.06 4.93
N THR A 213 19.07 -10.69 5.61
CA THR A 213 19.12 -12.10 6.02
C THR A 213 17.74 -12.74 5.94
N LEU A 214 17.69 -14.05 5.72
CA LEU A 214 16.45 -14.83 5.80
C LEU A 214 16.04 -15.14 7.24
N ILE A 215 16.99 -15.10 8.19
CA ILE A 215 16.74 -15.43 9.60
C ILE A 215 17.17 -14.22 10.43
N PRO A 216 16.25 -13.25 10.67
CA PRO A 216 16.61 -12.00 11.35
C PRO A 216 16.79 -12.23 12.84
N VAL A 217 17.77 -11.55 13.42
CA VAL A 217 17.88 -11.40 14.88
C VAL A 217 16.98 -10.24 15.31
N VAL A 218 15.84 -10.57 15.93
CA VAL A 218 14.88 -9.58 16.45
C VAL A 218 15.02 -9.48 17.97
N PRO A 219 15.08 -8.28 18.57
CA PRO A 219 15.03 -8.09 20.02
C PRO A 219 13.84 -8.82 20.64
N LYS A 220 14.10 -9.59 21.70
CA LYS A 220 13.07 -10.42 22.36
C LYS A 220 11.93 -9.57 22.90
N GLU A 221 12.26 -8.38 23.39
CA GLU A 221 11.30 -7.43 23.97
C GLU A 221 10.25 -7.00 22.94
N LEU A 222 10.63 -6.87 21.66
CA LEU A 222 9.69 -6.53 20.59
C LEU A 222 8.73 -7.68 20.28
N ILE A 223 9.21 -8.92 20.32
CA ILE A 223 8.39 -10.12 20.10
C ILE A 223 7.49 -10.38 21.31
N GLU A 224 8.04 -10.30 22.52
CA GLU A 224 7.31 -10.51 23.77
C GLU A 224 6.24 -9.42 23.98
N ALA A 225 6.51 -8.16 23.63
CA ALA A 225 5.50 -7.10 23.63
C ALA A 225 4.33 -7.41 22.68
N THR A 226 4.60 -8.05 21.53
CA THR A 226 3.53 -8.50 20.62
C THR A 226 2.75 -9.70 21.15
N THR A 227 3.34 -10.57 21.96
CA THR A 227 2.66 -11.75 22.54
C THR A 227 1.90 -11.40 23.82
N ALA A 228 2.47 -10.56 24.70
CA ALA A 228 1.87 -10.18 25.98
C ALA A 228 0.63 -9.28 25.82
N SER A 229 0.55 -8.51 24.73
CA SER A 229 -0.58 -7.62 24.42
C SER A 229 -1.84 -8.36 23.96
N ILE A 230 -1.69 -9.52 23.31
CA ILE A 230 -2.80 -10.33 22.79
C ILE A 230 -3.71 -10.86 23.93
N VAL A 231 -3.20 -10.94 25.16
CA VAL A 231 -3.87 -11.60 26.29
C VAL A 231 -4.77 -10.66 27.11
N LYS A 232 -4.82 -9.34 26.84
CA LYS A 232 -5.48 -8.35 27.75
C LYS A 232 -6.43 -7.31 27.13
N ILE A 233 -6.90 -7.48 25.89
CA ILE A 233 -7.85 -6.51 25.29
C ILE A 233 -9.31 -6.90 25.52
N ASN A 234 -10.12 -5.98 26.05
CA ASN A 234 -11.57 -6.19 26.17
C ASN A 234 -12.28 -5.79 24.87
N ASN A 235 -12.56 -6.76 24.01
CA ASN A 235 -13.20 -6.53 22.71
C ASN A 235 -14.56 -5.84 22.82
N SER A 236 -15.34 -6.12 23.87
CA SER A 236 -16.64 -5.49 24.06
C SER A 236 -16.50 -4.00 24.39
N ALA A 237 -15.55 -3.65 25.25
CA ALA A 237 -15.24 -2.25 25.55
C ALA A 237 -14.72 -1.49 24.32
N ILE A 238 -13.87 -2.13 23.52
CA ILE A 238 -13.36 -1.58 22.25
C ILE A 238 -14.51 -1.35 21.27
N MET A 239 -15.34 -2.37 21.03
CA MET A 239 -16.51 -2.28 20.14
C MET A 239 -17.43 -1.13 20.57
N MET A 240 -17.81 -1.04 21.85
CA MET A 240 -18.70 0.02 22.34
C MET A 240 -18.13 1.43 22.11
N LYS A 241 -16.84 1.63 22.33
CA LYS A 241 -16.21 2.95 22.12
C LYS A 241 -16.12 3.32 20.65
N ILE A 242 -15.80 2.36 19.78
CA ILE A 242 -15.76 2.59 18.33
C ILE A 242 -17.17 2.88 17.81
N THR A 243 -18.17 2.08 18.19
CA THR A 243 -19.55 2.26 17.71
C THR A 243 -20.16 3.56 18.20
N ALA A 244 -19.85 3.98 19.43
CA ALA A 244 -20.22 5.31 19.92
C ALA A 244 -19.65 6.43 19.02
N ALA A 245 -18.36 6.37 18.70
CA ALA A 245 -17.72 7.36 17.82
C ALA A 245 -18.26 7.32 16.38
N LEU A 246 -18.57 6.12 15.86
CA LEU A 246 -19.10 5.96 14.50
C LEU A 246 -20.56 6.40 14.38
N ASN A 247 -21.38 6.26 15.42
CA ASN A 247 -22.78 6.71 15.42
C ASN A 247 -22.90 8.23 15.22
N GLU A 248 -21.85 9.00 15.53
CA GLU A 248 -21.81 10.45 15.30
C GLU A 248 -21.48 10.81 13.85
N GLN A 249 -20.87 9.88 13.09
CA GLN A 249 -20.26 10.16 11.78
C GLN A 249 -20.91 9.38 10.62
N LEU A 250 -21.45 8.18 10.89
CA LEU A 250 -21.95 7.26 9.88
C LEU A 250 -23.40 6.84 10.16
N SER A 251 -24.14 6.59 9.08
CA SER A 251 -25.50 6.08 9.16
C SER A 251 -25.53 4.57 9.37
N LEU A 252 -26.40 4.09 10.28
CA LEU A 252 -26.63 2.65 10.49
C LEU A 252 -27.35 2.01 9.28
N VAL A 253 -27.02 0.74 9.02
CA VAL A 253 -27.76 -0.08 8.06
C VAL A 253 -29.07 -0.55 8.69
N LYS A 254 -30.18 -0.29 7.99
CA LYS A 254 -31.54 -0.62 8.46
C LYS A 254 -31.70 -2.12 8.80
N GLY A 255 -32.13 -2.42 10.02
CA GLY A 255 -32.44 -3.77 10.49
C GLY A 255 -31.22 -4.62 10.90
N GLU A 256 -30.03 -4.03 10.92
CA GLU A 256 -28.77 -4.67 11.33
C GLU A 256 -28.11 -3.93 12.51
N GLU A 257 -28.87 -3.11 13.24
CA GLU A 257 -28.39 -2.29 14.36
C GLU A 257 -27.75 -3.15 15.47
N LYS A 258 -28.32 -4.33 15.71
CA LYS A 258 -27.82 -5.34 16.66
C LYS A 258 -26.43 -5.90 16.33
N ASN A 259 -25.97 -5.73 15.09
CA ASN A 259 -24.66 -6.16 14.62
C ASN A 259 -23.73 -4.96 14.38
N HIS A 260 -24.13 -3.75 14.80
CA HIS A 260 -23.39 -2.49 14.63
C HIS A 260 -22.82 -2.31 13.23
N ARG A 261 -23.73 -2.21 12.26
CA ARG A 261 -23.40 -2.07 10.85
C ARG A 261 -23.71 -0.69 10.34
N TYR A 262 -22.76 -0.15 9.60
CA TYR A 262 -22.78 1.22 9.10
C TYR A 262 -22.66 1.22 7.59
N ILE A 263 -23.41 2.10 6.93
CA ILE A 263 -23.19 2.42 5.52
C ILE A 263 -21.84 3.15 5.47
N PHE A 264 -20.87 2.57 4.77
CA PHE A 264 -19.52 3.11 4.69
C PHE A 264 -19.26 3.83 3.37
N ASP A 265 -19.89 3.34 2.29
CA ASP A 265 -20.00 3.99 0.99
C ASP A 265 -21.27 3.49 0.27
N ASP A 266 -21.51 3.93 -0.97
CA ASP A 266 -22.67 3.62 -1.80
C ASP A 266 -22.85 2.11 -2.08
N LEU A 267 -21.78 1.32 -1.98
CA LEU A 267 -21.80 -0.12 -2.29
C LEU A 267 -21.47 -1.03 -1.10
N ILE A 268 -20.81 -0.52 -0.05
CA ILE A 268 -20.27 -1.36 1.03
C ILE A 268 -20.71 -0.90 2.43
N GLU A 269 -20.83 -1.88 3.32
CA GLU A 269 -21.07 -1.68 4.76
C GLU A 269 -19.86 -2.06 5.60
N LEU A 270 -19.65 -1.28 6.65
CA LEU A 270 -18.71 -1.53 7.73
C LEU A 270 -19.42 -2.29 8.85
N THR A 271 -18.78 -3.34 9.37
CA THR A 271 -19.18 -4.02 10.61
C THR A 271 -18.07 -3.89 11.64
N VAL A 272 -18.45 -3.49 12.86
CA VAL A 272 -17.57 -3.51 14.04
C VAL A 272 -18.22 -4.43 15.07
N THR A 273 -17.55 -5.51 15.45
CA THR A 273 -18.14 -6.49 16.36
C THR A 273 -17.11 -7.06 17.33
N ASP A 274 -17.56 -7.40 18.54
CA ASP A 274 -16.80 -8.12 19.56
C ASP A 274 -16.90 -9.65 19.44
N LYS A 275 -17.66 -10.16 18.46
CA LYS A 275 -17.74 -11.59 18.14
C LYS A 275 -16.37 -12.16 17.74
N GLU A 276 -16.17 -13.45 17.99
CA GLU A 276 -14.91 -14.16 17.76
C GLU A 276 -13.75 -13.47 18.51
N GLN A 277 -12.74 -12.96 17.80
CA GLN A 277 -11.61 -12.21 18.39
C GLN A 277 -11.82 -10.69 18.38
N GLY A 278 -13.04 -10.24 18.07
CA GLY A 278 -13.33 -8.84 17.79
C GLY A 278 -12.71 -8.39 16.46
N PHE A 279 -13.48 -7.78 15.57
CA PHE A 279 -12.96 -7.36 14.27
C PHE A 279 -13.71 -6.18 13.66
N VAL A 280 -13.00 -5.55 12.72
CA VAL A 280 -13.51 -4.60 11.73
C VAL A 280 -13.61 -5.37 10.41
N GLY A 281 -14.77 -5.31 9.75
CA GLY A 281 -14.99 -6.05 8.50
C GLY A 281 -15.83 -5.28 7.50
N PHE A 282 -15.56 -5.52 6.23
CA PHE A 282 -16.25 -4.90 5.11
C PHE A 282 -16.94 -5.93 4.24
N ARG A 283 -18.09 -5.57 3.69
CA ARG A 283 -18.82 -6.35 2.68
C ARG A 283 -19.75 -5.45 1.89
N HIS A 284 -20.24 -5.94 0.76
CA HIS A 284 -21.27 -5.24 0.01
C HIS A 284 -22.58 -5.11 0.78
N LEU A 285 -23.26 -3.98 0.58
CA LEU A 285 -24.65 -3.79 0.99
C LEU A 285 -25.51 -4.91 0.39
N LYS A 286 -26.50 -5.38 1.14
CA LYS A 286 -27.41 -6.43 0.67
C LYS A 286 -28.19 -5.98 -0.56
N LYS A 287 -28.36 -6.91 -1.52
CA LYS A 287 -29.34 -6.76 -2.61
C LYS A 287 -30.58 -7.60 -2.26
N GLY A 288 -31.60 -6.94 -1.70
CA GLY A 288 -32.80 -7.63 -1.20
C GLY A 288 -32.53 -8.43 0.07
N LYS A 289 -32.81 -9.74 0.07
CA LYS A 289 -32.64 -10.62 1.25
C LYS A 289 -31.26 -11.29 1.35
N SER A 290 -30.43 -11.18 0.32
CA SER A 290 -29.17 -11.92 0.21
C SER A 290 -27.98 -10.97 0.14
N TYR A 291 -26.85 -11.41 0.71
CA TYR A 291 -25.56 -10.78 0.43
C TYR A 291 -25.00 -11.35 -0.88
N TYR A 292 -24.04 -10.62 -1.45
CA TYR A 292 -23.27 -11.09 -2.58
C TYR A 292 -22.45 -12.33 -2.21
N ASN A 293 -22.38 -13.28 -3.15
CA ASN A 293 -21.50 -14.44 -3.07
C ASN A 293 -20.26 -14.19 -3.94
N TYR A 294 -19.11 -14.00 -3.30
CA TYR A 294 -17.86 -13.69 -3.98
C TYR A 294 -17.25 -14.87 -4.75
N THR A 295 -17.76 -16.10 -4.58
CA THR A 295 -17.31 -17.25 -5.36
C THR A 295 -17.53 -17.06 -6.86
N TYR A 296 -18.59 -16.34 -7.24
CA TYR A 296 -19.00 -16.17 -8.65
C TYR A 296 -18.72 -14.77 -9.20
N GLN A 297 -18.02 -13.90 -8.45
CA GLN A 297 -17.62 -12.53 -8.85
C GLN A 297 -18.79 -11.65 -9.35
N GLU A 298 -19.96 -11.78 -8.73
CA GLU A 298 -21.15 -11.00 -9.11
C GLU A 298 -21.24 -9.63 -8.43
N ALA A 299 -20.27 -9.31 -7.55
CA ALA A 299 -20.31 -8.11 -6.75
C ALA A 299 -19.63 -6.92 -7.46
N PRO A 300 -20.28 -5.76 -7.54
CA PRO A 300 -19.74 -4.60 -8.23
C PRO A 300 -18.44 -4.14 -7.56
N ASN A 301 -17.38 -3.90 -8.33
CA ASN A 301 -16.11 -3.38 -7.81
C ASN A 301 -15.46 -4.25 -6.70
N GLU A 302 -15.72 -5.56 -6.65
CA GLU A 302 -15.15 -6.45 -5.63
C GLU A 302 -13.62 -6.38 -5.58
N TYR A 303 -12.97 -6.49 -6.73
CA TYR A 303 -11.51 -6.47 -6.84
C TYR A 303 -10.91 -5.15 -6.37
N LEU A 304 -11.55 -4.03 -6.73
CA LEU A 304 -11.17 -2.69 -6.29
C LEU A 304 -11.19 -2.61 -4.76
N TYR A 305 -12.31 -2.98 -4.14
CA TYR A 305 -12.41 -2.89 -2.68
C TYR A 305 -11.41 -3.81 -1.99
N ARG A 306 -11.22 -5.04 -2.47
CA ARG A 306 -10.22 -5.95 -1.89
C ARG A 306 -8.82 -5.36 -2.00
N GLU A 307 -8.47 -4.77 -3.14
CA GLU A 307 -7.17 -4.14 -3.33
C GLU A 307 -6.95 -2.98 -2.37
N ILE A 308 -7.90 -2.05 -2.29
CA ILE A 308 -7.79 -0.91 -1.37
C ILE A 308 -7.69 -1.43 0.07
N LEU A 309 -8.55 -2.36 0.48
CA LEU A 309 -8.53 -2.92 1.83
C LEU A 309 -7.23 -3.67 2.15
N SER A 310 -6.62 -4.35 1.18
CA SER A 310 -5.34 -5.04 1.39
C SER A 310 -4.17 -4.08 1.58
N ASP A 311 -4.21 -2.86 1.02
CA ASP A 311 -3.21 -1.81 1.29
C ASP A 311 -3.22 -1.36 2.75
N TYR A 312 -4.39 -1.38 3.39
CA TYR A 312 -4.59 -1.17 4.82
C TYR A 312 -4.34 -2.46 5.63
N GLY A 313 -4.07 -3.56 4.95
CA GLY A 313 -3.70 -4.85 5.50
C GLY A 313 -4.85 -5.57 6.18
N PHE A 314 -6.06 -5.34 5.69
CA PHE A 314 -7.16 -6.26 5.91
C PHE A 314 -6.87 -7.57 5.20
N ASP A 315 -7.34 -8.64 5.81
CA ASP A 315 -7.30 -9.95 5.23
C ASP A 315 -8.46 -10.13 4.25
N THR A 316 -8.12 -10.26 2.98
CA THR A 316 -9.06 -10.33 1.85
C THR A 316 -9.31 -11.77 1.39
N GLU A 317 -9.04 -12.79 2.22
CA GLU A 317 -8.97 -14.20 1.80
C GLU A 317 -10.01 -14.59 0.74
N LYS A 318 -9.51 -15.04 -0.42
CA LYS A 318 -10.31 -15.67 -1.50
C LYS A 318 -10.76 -17.10 -1.15
N ALA A 319 -10.32 -17.65 -0.02
CA ALA A 319 -10.27 -19.10 0.20
C ALA A 319 -11.11 -19.63 1.38
N ILE A 320 -11.84 -18.81 2.13
CA ILE A 320 -12.71 -19.31 3.21
C ILE A 320 -14.13 -19.45 2.67
N GLY A 321 -14.66 -20.67 2.64
CA GLY A 321 -15.96 -21.06 2.10
C GLY A 321 -17.22 -20.43 2.75
N ASN A 322 -17.12 -19.24 3.34
CA ASN A 322 -18.24 -18.40 3.75
C ASN A 322 -18.04 -16.98 3.21
N ASN A 323 -18.23 -16.84 1.91
CA ASN A 323 -17.90 -15.68 1.08
C ASN A 323 -18.89 -14.51 1.22
N LEU A 324 -19.06 -14.02 2.45
CA LEU A 324 -19.89 -12.85 2.76
C LEU A 324 -19.07 -11.59 3.07
N TRP A 325 -17.74 -11.70 3.18
CA TRP A 325 -16.84 -10.60 3.51
C TRP A 325 -15.91 -10.25 2.34
N LEU A 326 -15.71 -8.94 2.12
CA LEU A 326 -14.65 -8.41 1.26
C LEU A 326 -13.31 -8.49 1.97
N ALA A 327 -13.25 -8.05 3.22
CA ALA A 327 -12.04 -8.15 4.01
C ALA A 327 -12.37 -8.04 5.51
N ARG A 328 -11.49 -8.58 6.35
CA ARG A 328 -11.59 -8.46 7.82
C ARG A 328 -10.22 -8.17 8.43
N LYS A 329 -10.23 -7.51 9.57
CA LYS A 329 -9.03 -7.25 10.37
C LYS A 329 -9.41 -7.27 11.85
N ALA A 330 -8.77 -8.14 12.61
CA ALA A 330 -9.07 -8.35 14.02
C ALA A 330 -8.60 -7.17 14.88
N PHE A 331 -9.26 -6.90 16.01
CA PHE A 331 -8.92 -5.77 16.90
C PHE A 331 -7.47 -5.82 17.39
N LYS A 332 -6.96 -7.01 17.71
CA LYS A 332 -5.55 -7.23 18.10
C LYS A 332 -4.54 -6.76 17.05
N GLU A 333 -4.96 -6.62 15.79
CA GLU A 333 -4.10 -6.22 14.70
C GLU A 333 -3.86 -4.71 14.63
N TYR A 334 -4.60 -3.93 15.43
CA TYR A 334 -4.52 -2.47 15.45
C TYR A 334 -3.65 -1.92 16.58
N GLY A 335 -3.33 -2.67 17.63
CA GLY A 335 -2.61 -2.11 18.77
C GLY A 335 -2.34 -3.10 19.90
N LEU A 336 -1.56 -2.65 20.88
CA LEU A 336 -1.12 -3.48 22.01
C LEU A 336 -2.00 -3.33 23.26
N ASN A 337 -2.86 -2.32 23.30
CA ASN A 337 -3.79 -2.03 24.38
C ASN A 337 -5.08 -1.43 23.82
N GLU A 338 -6.13 -1.34 24.65
CA GLU A 338 -7.45 -0.85 24.21
C GLU A 338 -7.39 0.56 23.62
N GLN A 339 -6.65 1.48 24.23
CA GLN A 339 -6.56 2.86 23.75
C GLN A 339 -5.91 2.94 22.37
N ASP A 340 -4.81 2.21 22.16
CA ASP A 340 -4.13 2.14 20.87
C ASP A 340 -5.02 1.49 19.80
N VAL A 341 -5.70 0.39 20.14
CA VAL A 341 -6.61 -0.28 19.22
C VAL A 341 -7.73 0.66 18.78
N ILE A 342 -8.40 1.34 19.73
CA ILE A 342 -9.50 2.27 19.41
C ILE A 342 -9.00 3.42 18.54
N ARG A 343 -7.90 4.08 18.95
CA ARG A 343 -7.33 5.21 18.22
C ARG A 343 -6.95 4.80 16.80
N ASN A 344 -6.23 3.69 16.63
CA ASN A 344 -5.77 3.25 15.33
C ASN A 344 -6.93 2.76 14.44
N ILE A 345 -7.98 2.14 14.98
CA ILE A 345 -9.18 1.79 14.19
C ILE A 345 -9.86 3.06 13.66
N LEU A 346 -10.10 4.05 14.53
CA LEU A 346 -10.79 5.28 14.12
C LEU A 346 -9.98 6.06 13.07
N GLU A 347 -8.68 6.23 13.29
CA GLU A 347 -7.78 6.88 12.34
C GLU A 347 -7.74 6.15 10.99
N GLU A 348 -7.63 4.82 11.02
CA GLU A 348 -7.61 4.00 9.80
C GLU A 348 -8.95 4.07 9.04
N LEU A 349 -10.09 4.00 9.74
CA LEU A 349 -11.42 4.11 9.14
C LEU A 349 -11.65 5.50 8.53
N MET A 350 -11.22 6.58 9.18
CA MET A 350 -11.31 7.94 8.62
C MET A 350 -10.46 8.07 7.35
N ASN A 351 -9.22 7.58 7.38
CA ASN A 351 -8.33 7.62 6.21
C ASN A 351 -8.90 6.79 5.05
N LEU A 352 -9.42 5.60 5.34
CA LEU A 352 -10.06 4.74 4.35
C LEU A 352 -11.33 5.38 3.78
N HIS A 353 -12.18 5.96 4.62
CA HIS A 353 -13.39 6.64 4.16
C HIS A 353 -13.05 7.82 3.24
N ASN A 354 -12.07 8.65 3.61
CA ASN A 354 -11.58 9.74 2.75
C ASN A 354 -11.00 9.23 1.43
N HIS A 355 -10.31 8.09 1.45
CA HIS A 355 -9.77 7.47 0.25
C HIS A 355 -10.89 7.02 -0.71
N LEU A 356 -11.94 6.39 -0.20
CA LEU A 356 -13.08 5.92 -0.99
C LEU A 356 -14.00 7.06 -1.46
N MET A 357 -14.13 8.13 -0.67
CA MET A 357 -14.97 9.28 -1.00
C MET A 357 -14.29 10.31 -1.91
N SER A 358 -13.00 10.14 -2.23
CA SER A 358 -12.29 10.99 -3.17
C SER A 358 -12.92 10.92 -4.56
N PRO A 359 -13.12 12.05 -5.28
CA PRO A 359 -13.72 12.07 -6.62
C PRO A 359 -13.06 11.10 -7.61
N LEU A 360 -11.77 10.84 -7.43
CA LEU A 360 -10.99 9.88 -8.22
C LEU A 360 -11.42 8.42 -8.05
N ALA A 361 -12.11 8.06 -6.97
CA ALA A 361 -12.64 6.72 -6.73
C ALA A 361 -14.10 6.54 -7.22
N LYS A 362 -14.84 7.64 -7.38
CA LYS A 362 -16.28 7.64 -7.72
C LYS A 362 -16.61 7.95 -9.18
N GLU A 363 -15.67 8.49 -9.97
CA GLU A 363 -15.95 8.84 -11.38
C GLU A 363 -16.10 7.64 -12.33
N ASP A 364 -15.76 6.42 -11.91
CA ASP A 364 -15.83 5.21 -12.76
C ASP A 364 -17.01 4.27 -12.42
N SER A 365 -17.99 4.70 -11.63
CA SER A 365 -19.12 3.86 -11.20
C SER A 365 -20.44 4.07 -11.97
N ILE A 366 -20.39 4.42 -13.25
CA ILE A 366 -21.56 4.33 -14.17
C ILE A 366 -21.30 3.31 -15.26
#